data_AF-A0A1H0VQP3-F1
#
_entry.id   AF-A0A1H0VQP3-F1
#
_cell.length_a   1.000
_cell.length_b   1.000
_cell.length_c   1.000
_cell.angle_alpha   90.00
_cell.angle_beta   90.00
_cell.angle_gamma   90.00
#
_symmetry.space_group_name_H-M   'P 1'
#
loop_
_entity.id
_entity.type
_entity.pdbx_description
1 polymer ?
#
loop_
_entity_poly.entity_id
_entity_poly.type
_entity_poly.pdbx_seq_one_letter_code
_entity_poly.pdbx_strand_id
1 'polypeptide(L)' 'MQQYHYLVALSKIGNTIWYVATLNNEWLSLLSFSASALKCVARDHWIGWGHRLQYDQHHLVANNSRFLILPNYHYKKSRQ' A
#
# COMPACT_ATOMS: atom_id res chain seq x y z
N MET A 1 -2.40 5.17 11.76
CA MET A 1 -2.89 4.04 10.93
C MET A 1 -4.06 3.32 11.58
N GLN A 2 -3.90 2.69 12.74
CA GLN A 2 -4.99 1.95 13.42
C GLN A 2 -6.24 2.79 13.73
N GLN A 3 -6.06 4.07 14.06
CA GLN A 3 -7.16 4.98 14.43
C GLN A 3 -8.00 5.47 13.23
N TYR A 4 -7.40 5.60 12.05
CA TYR A 4 -8.02 6.30 10.91
C TYR A 4 -8.15 5.44 9.66
N HIS A 5 -7.51 4.27 9.62
CA HIS A 5 -7.62 3.37 8.48
C HIS A 5 -8.87 2.49 8.63
N TYR A 6 -9.70 2.43 7.59
CA TYR A 6 -11.01 1.76 7.61
C TYR A 6 -10.93 0.23 7.84
N LEU A 7 -9.81 -0.40 7.47
CA LEU A 7 -9.52 -1.79 7.85
C LEU A 7 -8.90 -1.84 9.25
N VAL A 8 -9.59 -2.50 10.19
CA VAL A 8 -9.08 -2.86 11.53
C VAL A 8 -7.71 -3.53 11.40
N ALA A 9 -6.82 -3.23 12.34
CA ALA A 9 -5.43 -3.64 12.30
C ALA A 9 -5.28 -5.18 12.28
N LEU A 10 -5.07 -5.73 11.08
CA LEU A 10 -4.61 -7.10 10.90
C LEU A 10 -3.10 -7.14 11.12
N SER A 11 -2.62 -8.15 11.84
CA SER A 11 -1.18 -8.45 11.91
C SER A 11 -0.63 -8.62 10.51
N LYS A 12 0.38 -7.81 10.18
CA LYS A 12 1.05 -7.90 8.89
C LYS A 12 2.00 -9.08 8.93
N ILE A 13 1.82 -10.00 8.00
CA ILE A 13 2.66 -11.19 7.88
C ILE A 13 3.85 -10.82 6.98
N GLY A 14 5.07 -11.08 7.46
CA GLY A 14 6.33 -10.83 6.75
C GLY A 14 6.90 -9.42 6.91
N ASN A 15 7.96 -9.14 6.15
CA ASN A 15 8.69 -7.87 6.21
C ASN A 15 7.78 -6.70 5.84
N THR A 16 7.77 -5.66 6.68
CA THR A 16 6.94 -4.48 6.51
C THR A 16 7.78 -3.21 6.64
N ILE A 17 7.58 -2.29 5.71
CA ILE A 17 8.17 -0.94 5.76
C ILE A 17 7.04 0.08 5.88
N TRP A 18 7.28 1.11 6.69
CA TRP A 18 6.34 2.20 6.92
C TRP A 18 6.96 3.51 6.46
N TYR A 19 6.14 4.34 5.82
CA TYR A 19 6.51 5.68 5.42
C TYR A 19 5.49 6.69 5.96
N VAL A 20 6.00 7.86 6.30
CA VAL A 20 5.22 9.05 6.59
C VAL A 20 5.48 10.05 5.48
N ALA A 21 4.43 10.49 4.81
CA ALA A 21 4.54 11.63 3.92
C ALA A 21 4.39 12.91 4.74
N THR A 22 5.40 13.78 4.65
CA THR A 22 5.39 15.07 5.34
C THR A 22 5.47 16.23 4.35
N LEU A 23 4.86 17.36 4.74
CA LEU A 23 5.01 18.65 4.07
C LEU A 23 5.21 19.69 5.16
N ASN A 24 6.25 20.52 5.06
CA ASN A 24 6.59 21.51 6.10
C ASN A 24 6.64 20.90 7.51
N ASN A 25 7.22 19.69 7.63
CA ASN A 25 7.29 18.91 8.87
C ASN A 25 5.94 18.42 9.43
N GLU A 26 4.82 18.71 8.77
CA GLU A 26 3.50 18.18 9.14
C GLU A 26 3.23 16.84 8.47
N TRP A 27 2.63 15.91 9.19
CA TRP A 27 2.25 14.61 8.66
C TRP A 27 0.97 14.74 7.84
N LEU A 28 1.02 14.31 6.58
CA LEU A 28 -0.13 14.36 5.67
C LEU A 28 -0.74 12.98 5.44
N SER A 29 0.09 11.96 5.29
CA SER A 29 -0.36 10.60 4.99
C SER A 29 0.61 9.56 5.51
N LEU A 30 0.09 8.34 5.66
CA LEU A 30 0.82 7.17 6.08
C LEU A 30 0.71 6.12 4.98
N LEU A 31 1.85 5.54 4.61
CA LEU A 31 1.92 4.43 3.67
C LEU A 31 2.58 3.24 4.34
N SER A 32 2.19 2.05 3.90
CA SER A 32 2.89 0.86 4.32
C SER A 32 2.98 -0.18 3.23
N PHE A 33 4.16 -0.77 3.12
CA PHE A 33 4.47 -1.82 2.19
C PHE A 33 4.74 -3.11 2.95
N SER A 34 4.28 -4.23 2.42
CA SER A 34 4.53 -5.56 2.97
C SER A 34 4.86 -6.56 1.86
N ALA A 35 5.09 -7.82 2.22
CA ALA A 35 5.18 -8.91 1.25
C ALA A 35 4.04 -8.87 0.22
N SER A 36 4.36 -9.22 -1.02
CA SER A 36 3.40 -9.22 -2.12
C SER A 36 2.20 -10.15 -1.84
N ALA A 37 1.01 -9.79 -2.31
CA ALA A 37 -0.19 -10.60 -2.11
C ALA A 37 -0.16 -11.84 -3.02
N LEU A 38 -0.25 -13.05 -2.44
CA LEU A 38 -0.14 -14.35 -3.15
C LEU A 38 -0.93 -14.40 -4.47
N LYS A 39 -2.17 -13.92 -4.45
CA LYS A 39 -3.04 -13.83 -5.64
C LYS A 39 -3.44 -12.38 -5.86
N CYS A 40 -3.07 -11.81 -7.01
CA CYS A 40 -3.50 -10.49 -7.44
C CYS A 40 -3.59 -10.45 -8.97
N VAL A 41 -4.73 -10.87 -9.50
CA VAL A 41 -4.97 -11.01 -10.95
C VAL A 41 -4.69 -9.70 -11.70
N ALA A 42 -5.08 -8.55 -11.13
CA ALA A 42 -4.80 -7.24 -11.73
C ALA A 42 -3.30 -6.95 -11.87
N ARG A 43 -2.48 -7.29 -10.85
CA ARG A 43 -1.01 -7.18 -10.92
C ARG A 43 -0.48 -8.10 -12.01
N ASP A 44 -0.87 -9.37 -11.97
CA ASP A 44 -0.32 -10.39 -12.85
C ASP A 44 -0.60 -10.09 -14.32
N HIS A 45 -1.80 -9.58 -14.66
CA HIS A 45 -2.13 -9.10 -16.00
C HIS A 45 -1.36 -7.84 -16.41
N TRP A 46 -1.19 -6.87 -15.51
CA TRP A 46 -0.50 -5.62 -15.83
C TRP A 46 1.00 -5.83 -16.07
N ILE A 47 1.65 -6.68 -15.26
CA ILE A 47 3.07 -7.03 -15.47
C ILE A 47 3.22 -8.01 -16.65
N GLY A 48 2.18 -8.79 -16.96
CA GLY A 48 2.19 -9.78 -18.04
C GLY A 48 2.86 -11.10 -17.64
N TRP A 49 2.80 -11.48 -16.37
CA TRP A 49 3.40 -12.70 -15.87
C TRP A 49 2.56 -13.94 -16.19
N GLY A 50 3.23 -14.99 -16.69
CA GLY A 50 2.67 -16.34 -16.62
C GLY A 50 2.72 -16.89 -15.18
N HIS A 51 1.87 -17.87 -14.86
CA HIS A 51 1.73 -18.42 -13.49
C HIS A 51 3.06 -18.91 -12.86
N ARG A 52 3.97 -19.43 -13.68
CA ARG A 52 5.30 -19.87 -13.22
C ARG A 52 6.20 -18.69 -12.85
N LEU A 53 6.22 -17.66 -13.69
CA LEU A 53 6.96 -16.42 -13.43
C LEU A 53 6.42 -15.69 -12.19
N GLN A 54 5.10 -15.71 -11.99
CA GLN A 54 4.46 -15.13 -10.81
C GLN A 54 5.02 -15.75 -9.52
N TYR A 55 5.05 -17.08 -9.43
CA TYR A 55 5.51 -17.78 -8.23
C TYR A 55 7.00 -17.48 -7.94
N ASP A 56 7.82 -17.50 -9.00
CA ASP A 56 9.26 -17.30 -8.87
C ASP A 56 9.63 -15.85 -8.52
N GLN A 57 8.92 -14.85 -9.08
CA GLN A 57 9.27 -13.43 -8.92
C GLN A 57 8.51 -12.73 -7.79
N HIS A 58 7.56 -13.40 -7.15
CA HIS A 58 6.68 -12.81 -6.13
C HIS A 58 7.44 -12.08 -5.01
N HIS A 59 8.58 -12.64 -4.61
CA HIS A 59 9.42 -12.14 -3.53
C HIS A 59 10.14 -10.82 -3.87
N LEU A 60 10.21 -10.44 -5.16
CA LEU A 60 10.81 -9.20 -5.63
C LEU A 60 9.83 -8.02 -5.61
N VAL A 61 8.55 -8.27 -5.33
CA VAL A 61 7.50 -7.27 -5.33
C VAL A 61 7.07 -6.96 -3.90
N ALA A 62 6.93 -5.68 -3.59
CA ALA A 62 6.27 -5.22 -2.38
C ALA A 62 4.82 -4.84 -2.68
N ASN A 63 3.90 -5.21 -1.79
CA ASN A 63 2.50 -4.78 -1.87
C ASN A 63 2.28 -3.52 -1.04
N ASN A 64 1.64 -2.50 -1.60
CA ASN A 64 1.11 -1.40 -0.81
C ASN A 64 -0.09 -1.90 -0.02
N SER A 65 0.15 -2.31 1.23
CA SER A 65 -0.88 -2.96 2.06
C SER A 65 -1.85 -1.98 2.68
N ARG A 66 -1.43 -0.73 2.91
CA ARG A 66 -2.26 0.32 3.49
C ARG A 66 -1.80 1.68 2.97
N PHE A 67 -2.79 2.50 2.63
CA PHE A 67 -2.63 3.91 2.30
C PHE A 67 -3.65 4.70 3.09
N LEU A 68 -3.20 5.72 3.82
CA LEU A 68 -4.06 6.54 4.67
C LEU A 68 -3.69 8.00 4.50
N ILE A 69 -4.61 8.79 3.95
CA ILE A 69 -4.56 10.25 4.04
C ILE A 69 -5.16 10.65 5.39
N LEU A 70 -4.47 11.49 6.15
CA LEU A 70 -4.98 11.93 7.44
C LEU A 70 -6.23 12.81 7.25
N PRO A 71 -7.25 12.73 8.12
CA PRO A 71 -8.55 13.37 7.90
C PRO A 71 -8.46 14.88 7.64
N ASN A 72 -7.51 15.55 8.30
CA ASN A 72 -7.32 17.00 8.21
C ASN A 72 -6.73 17.46 6.87
N TYR A 73 -6.21 16.54 6.05
CA TYR A 73 -5.52 16.85 4.79
C TYR A 73 -6.23 16.28 3.57
N HIS A 74 -7.52 15.96 3.71
CA HIS A 74 -8.35 15.47 2.62
C HIS A 74 -8.87 16.62 1.75
N TYR A 75 -7.98 17.24 0.96
CA TYR A 75 -8.37 18.32 0.05
C TYR A 75 -9.03 17.73 -1.21
N LYS A 76 -10.34 17.96 -1.38
CA LYS A 76 -10.98 17.75 -2.68
C LYS A 76 -10.40 18.80 -3.63
N LYS A 77 -9.77 18.37 -4.72
CA LYS A 77 -9.58 19.25 -5.87
C LYS A 77 -10.97 19.64 -6.38
N SER A 78 -11.38 20.89 -6.20
CA SER A 78 -12.48 21.44 -6.99
C SER A 78 -12.07 21.31 -8.45
N ARG A 79 -12.84 20.59 -9.25
CA ARG A 79 -12.69 20.65 -10.71
C ARG A 79 -12.97 22.10 -11.11
N GLN A 80 -11.92 22.84 -11.45
CA GLN A 80 -12.05 23.99 -12.35
C GLN A 80 -12.24 23.46 -13.77
#